data_AF-A0A520NVM7-F1
#
_entry.id   AF-A0A520NVM7-F1
#
_cell.length_a   1.000
_cell.length_b   1.000
_cell.length_c   1.000
_cell.angle_alpha   90.00
_cell.angle_beta   90.00
_cell.angle_gamma   90.00
#
_symmetry.space_group_name_H-M   'P 1'
#
loop_
_entity.id
_entity.type
_entity.pdbx_description
1 polymer ?
#
loop_
_entity_poly.entity_id
_entity_poly.type
_entity_poly.pdbx_seq_one_letter_code
_entity_poly.pdbx_strand_id
1 'polypeptide(L)' 'MSLKTMHTDHVGGLLRPRGVISALIARGKDEIYDDEIARVQEEAIRDFVAKQEAMDLGMVSDGE' A
#
# COMPACT_ATOMS: atom_id res chain seq x y z
N MET A 1 -11.85 -30.00 -4.12
CA MET A 1 -11.59 -28.66 -4.70
C MET A 1 -10.45 -28.77 -5.68
N SER A 2 -10.55 -28.09 -6.82
CA SER A 2 -9.45 -28.00 -7.80
C SER A 2 -8.69 -26.70 -7.54
N LEU A 3 -7.38 -26.68 -7.77
CA LEU A 3 -6.60 -25.42 -7.74
C LEU A 3 -7.17 -24.37 -8.70
N LYS A 4 -7.86 -24.78 -9.76
CA LYS A 4 -8.56 -23.87 -10.69
C LYS A 4 -9.71 -23.07 -10.07
N THR A 5 -10.22 -23.48 -8.90
CA THR A 5 -11.35 -22.81 -8.23
C THR A 5 -10.94 -22.20 -6.89
N MET A 6 -9.64 -22.13 -6.59
CA MET A 6 -9.14 -21.53 -5.36
C MET A 6 -8.90 -20.05 -5.57
N HIS A 7 -9.47 -19.26 -4.66
CA HIS A 7 -9.20 -17.84 -4.54
C HIS A 7 -7.87 -17.62 -3.81
N THR A 8 -7.08 -16.64 -4.25
CA THR A 8 -5.80 -16.29 -3.63
C THR A 8 -5.73 -14.78 -3.47
N ASP A 9 -5.48 -14.30 -2.25
CA ASP A 9 -5.26 -12.90 -1.93
C ASP A 9 -4.09 -12.73 -0.96
N HIS A 10 -3.73 -11.47 -0.73
CA HIS A 10 -2.85 -11.07 0.36
C HIS A 10 -3.62 -10.90 1.67
N VAL A 11 -2.93 -11.08 2.80
CA VAL A 11 -3.54 -10.91 4.14
C VAL A 11 -3.77 -9.42 4.48
N GLY A 12 -2.96 -8.52 3.94
CA GLY A 12 -3.03 -7.08 4.22
C GLY A 12 -1.64 -6.46 4.20
N GLY A 13 -0.85 -6.66 5.27
CA GLY A 13 0.46 -6.06 5.43
C GLY A 13 1.44 -6.34 4.29
N LEU A 14 1.95 -5.27 3.68
CA LEU A 14 2.83 -5.30 2.52
C LEU A 14 4.11 -4.49 2.76
N LEU A 15 5.01 -4.54 1.79
CA LEU A 15 6.29 -3.86 1.92
C LEU A 15 6.09 -2.35 1.78
N ARG A 16 6.43 -1.61 2.85
CA ARG A 16 6.24 -0.16 2.88
C ARG A 16 7.00 0.53 1.73
N PRO A 17 6.33 1.35 0.90
CA PRO A 17 6.98 2.01 -0.23
C PRO A 17 8.08 2.96 0.21
N ARG A 18 9.15 3.04 -0.59
CA ARG A 18 10.31 3.91 -0.30
C ARG A 18 9.92 5.38 -0.07
N GLY A 19 8.96 5.90 -0.84
CA GLY A 19 8.46 7.27 -0.67
C GLY A 19 7.85 7.50 0.73
N VAL A 20 7.06 6.54 1.22
CA VAL A 20 6.48 6.59 2.58
C VAL A 20 7.58 6.52 3.64
N ILE A 21 8.59 5.65 3.47
CA ILE A 21 9.74 5.58 4.39
C ILE A 21 10.48 6.93 4.43
N SER A 22 10.76 7.54 3.28
CA SER A 22 11.42 8.84 3.19
C SER A 22 10.60 9.95 3.86
N ALA A 23 9.27 9.95 3.68
CA ALA A 23 8.38 10.91 4.34
C ALA A 23 8.39 10.74 5.87
N LEU A 24 8.33 9.50 6.37
CA LEU A 24 8.42 9.24 7.83
C LEU A 24 9.77 9.69 8.42
N ILE A 25 10.88 9.49 7.68
CA ILE A 25 12.21 9.97 8.09
C ILE A 25 12.23 11.51 8.13
N ALA A 26 11.69 12.17 7.10
CA ALA A 26 11.61 13.64 7.04
C ALA A 26 10.74 14.20 8.17
N ARG A 27 9.62 13.54 8.48
CA ARG A 27 8.78 13.89 9.63
C ARG A 27 9.54 13.79 10.95
N GLY A 28 10.30 12.70 11.13
CA GLY A 28 11.14 12.51 12.32
C GLY A 28 12.25 13.54 12.49
N LYS A 29 12.49 14.38 11.47
CA LYS A 29 13.42 15.52 11.49
C LYS A 29 12.72 16.89 11.49
N ASP A 30 11.39 16.91 11.64
CA ASP A 30 10.56 18.12 11.53
C ASP A 30 10.68 18.86 10.18
N GLU A 31 11.06 18.15 9.11
CA GLU A 31 11.18 18.71 7.75
C GLU A 31 9.83 18.81 7.03
N ILE A 32 8.89 17.93 7.40
CA ILE A 32 7.51 17.91 6.89
C ILE A 32 6.51 17.70 8.04
N TYR A 33 5.24 17.90 7.76
CA TYR A 33 4.14 17.74 8.72
C TYR A 33 3.20 16.59 8.35
N ASP A 34 2.22 16.32 9.20
CA ASP A 34 1.37 15.12 9.11
C ASP A 34 0.51 15.07 7.83
N ASP A 35 0.15 16.24 7.28
CA ASP A 35 -0.57 16.38 6.03
C ASP A 35 0.24 15.88 4.82
N GLU A 36 1.55 16.13 4.81
CA GLU A 36 2.44 15.62 3.77
C GLU A 36 2.61 14.10 3.85
N ILE A 37 2.70 13.52 5.05
CA ILE A 37 2.76 12.06 5.21
C ILE A 37 1.47 11.43 4.71
N ALA A 38 0.31 11.97 5.12
CA ALA A 38 -1.00 11.48 4.70
C ALA A 38 -1.15 11.51 3.18
N ARG A 39 -0.67 12.58 2.53
CA ARG A 39 -0.68 12.70 1.07
C ARG A 39 0.17 11.62 0.39
N VAL A 40 1.38 11.38 0.89
CA VAL A 40 2.29 10.36 0.32
C VAL A 40 1.74 8.95 0.54
N GLN A 41 1.10 8.69 1.69
CA GLN A 41 0.43 7.42 1.96
C GLN A 41 -0.77 7.20 1.03
N GLU A 42 -1.62 8.21 0.85
CA GLU A 42 -2.78 8.14 -0.06
C GLU A 42 -2.36 7.82 -1.50
N GLU A 43 -1.31 8.47 -2.00
CA GLU A 43 -0.76 8.19 -3.33
C GLU A 43 -0.26 6.74 -3.42
N ALA A 44 0.50 6.29 -2.41
CA ALA A 44 1.02 4.92 -2.36
C ALA A 44 -0.09 3.86 -2.30
N ILE A 45 -1.16 4.11 -1.54
CA ILE A 45 -2.32 3.21 -1.43
C ILE A 45 -3.02 3.12 -2.78
N ARG A 46 -3.28 4.24 -3.46
CA ARG A 46 -3.93 4.25 -4.79
C ARG A 46 -3.13 3.45 -5.82
N ASP A 47 -1.81 3.65 -5.84
CA ASP A 47 -0.90 2.89 -6.71
C ASP A 47 -0.94 1.39 -6.42
N PHE A 48 -1.09 1.01 -5.16
CA PHE A 48 -1.10 -0.38 -4.75
C PHE A 48 -2.46 -1.06 -5.03
N VAL A 49 -3.57 -0.36 -4.77
CA VAL A 49 -4.92 -0.81 -5.14
C VAL A 49 -5.00 -1.06 -6.64
N ALA A 50 -4.56 -0.10 -7.47
CA ALA A 50 -4.56 -0.26 -8.92
C ALA A 50 -3.76 -1.48 -9.41
N LYS A 51 -2.64 -1.81 -8.74
CA LYS A 51 -1.85 -3.01 -9.06
C LYS A 51 -2.57 -4.30 -8.69
N GLN A 52 -3.24 -4.33 -7.55
CA GLN A 52 -4.01 -5.51 -7.11
C GLN A 52 -5.22 -5.76 -8.00
N GLU A 53 -5.95 -4.70 -8.38
CA GLU A 53 -7.06 -4.78 -9.33
C GLU A 53 -6.60 -5.35 -10.68
N ALA A 54 -5.43 -4.91 -11.17
CA ALA A 54 -4.84 -5.43 -12.41
C ALA A 54 -4.38 -6.89 -12.32
N MET A 55 -4.20 -7.43 -11.11
CA MET A 55 -3.83 -8.83 -10.86
C MET A 55 -5.05 -9.76 -10.75
N ASP A 56 -6.28 -9.24 -10.84
CA ASP A 56 -7.53 -10.01 -10.67
C ASP A 56 -7.60 -10.72 -9.31
N LEU A 57 -7.05 -10.09 -8.27
CA LEU A 57 -7.28 -10.50 -6.88
C LEU A 57 -8.73 -10.17 -6.53
N GLY A 58 -9.48 -11.11 -5.95
CA GLY A 58 -10.87 -10.81 -5.59
C GLY A 58 -11.01 -10.08 -4.25
N MET A 59 -9.92 -9.83 -3.52
CA MET A 59 -9.87 -8.80 -2.49
C MET A 59 -8.62 -7.94 -2.62
N VAL A 60 -8.80 -6.62 -2.44
CA VAL A 60 -7.72 -5.63 -2.40
C VAL A 60 -7.55 -5.11 -0.97
N SER A 61 -6.32 -4.74 -0.61
CA SER A 61 -5.99 -4.10 0.67
C SER A 61 -5.17 -2.81 0.47
N ASP A 62 -5.11 -1.95 1.48
CA ASP A 62 -4.31 -0.73 1.48
C ASP A 62 -2.81 -0.99 1.72
N GLY A 63 -2.47 -2.15 2.29
CA GLY A 63 -1.09 -2.61 2.46
C GLY A 63 -0.44 -2.29 3.80
N GLU A 64 -1.20 -1.71 4.75
CA GLU A 64 -0.73 -1.18 6.05
C GLU A 64 0.50 -0.23 5.93
#